data_AF-A0A7V5NVQ4-F1
#
_entry.id   AF-A0A7V5NVQ4-F1
#
_cell.length_a   1.000
_cell.length_b   1.000
_cell.length_c   1.000
_cell.angle_alpha   90.00
_cell.angle_beta   90.00
_cell.angle_gamma   90.00
#
_symmetry.space_group_name_H-M   'P 1'
#
loop_
_entity.id
_entity.type
_entity.pdbx_description
1 polymer ?
#
loop_
_entity_poly.entity_id
_entity_poly.type
_entity_poly.pdbx_seq_one_letter_code
_entity_poly.pdbx_strand_id
1 'polypeptide(L)' 'MSKKLITKEMWVEEILEKYPTAQEFLSKKNIVCVMCGEPVWGSLKELMQDKDFSDDEIDTIIKELNEFIKE' A
#
# COMPACT_ATOMS: atom_id res chain seq x y z
N MET A 1 -2.54 23.07 -5.21
CA MET A 1 -1.96 21.78 -5.64
C MET A 1 -2.41 20.73 -4.65
N SER A 2 -3.49 20.00 -4.95
CA SER A 2 -4.04 18.99 -4.04
C SER A 2 -3.24 17.71 -4.19
N LYS A 3 -2.13 17.62 -3.44
CA LYS A 3 -1.27 16.43 -3.35
C LYS A 3 -2.14 15.30 -2.79
N LYS A 4 -2.61 14.39 -3.65
CA LYS A 4 -3.34 13.19 -3.23
C LYS A 4 -2.32 12.29 -2.53
N LEU A 5 -2.19 12.50 -1.22
CA LEU A 5 -1.37 11.66 -0.37
C LEU A 5 -2.13 10.35 -0.18
N ILE A 6 -1.51 9.22 -0.52
CA ILE A 6 -1.99 7.91 -0.10
C ILE A 6 -1.93 7.88 1.43
N THR A 7 -3.03 7.46 2.06
CA THR A 7 -3.12 7.29 3.51
C THR A 7 -3.19 5.82 3.85
N LYS A 8 -2.80 5.46 5.08
CA LYS A 8 -2.87 4.07 5.57
C LYS A 8 -4.29 3.50 5.60
N GLU A 9 -5.29 4.38 5.69
CA GLU A 9 -6.72 4.01 5.66
C GLU A 9 -7.27 3.81 4.24
N MET A 10 -6.49 4.19 3.21
CA MET A 10 -6.92 4.03 1.81
C MET A 10 -6.90 2.55 1.43
N TRP A 11 -7.88 2.17 0.61
CA TRP A 11 -7.98 0.83 0.07
C TRP A 11 -6.89 0.59 -0.95
N VAL A 12 -6.27 -0.59 -0.87
CA VAL A 12 -5.23 -0.98 -1.82
C VAL A 12 -5.77 -0.98 -3.24
N GLU A 13 -7.01 -1.44 -3.45
CA GLU A 13 -7.67 -1.38 -4.77
C GLU A 13 -7.70 0.05 -5.32
N GLU A 14 -8.18 1.03 -4.57
CA GLU A 14 -8.23 2.43 -5.00
C GLU A 14 -6.83 3.00 -5.32
N ILE A 15 -5.81 2.57 -4.56
CA ILE A 15 -4.42 2.94 -4.81
C ILE A 15 -3.95 2.34 -6.13
N LEU A 16 -4.20 1.05 -6.37
CA LEU A 16 -3.78 0.35 -7.59
C LEU A 16 -4.52 0.87 -8.84
N GLU A 17 -5.81 1.21 -8.70
CA GLU A 17 -6.59 1.83 -9.78
C GLU A 17 -6.05 3.21 -10.16
N LYS A 18 -5.63 4.02 -9.18
CA LYS A 18 -5.05 5.35 -9.42
C LYS A 18 -3.58 5.29 -9.83
N TYR A 19 -2.84 4.34 -9.27
CA TYR A 19 -1.39 4.20 -9.35
C TYR A 19 -1.03 2.72 -9.57
N PRO A 20 -1.06 2.23 -10.82
CA PRO A 20 -0.71 0.84 -11.11
C PRO A 20 0.75 0.50 -10.72
N THR A 21 1.63 1.50 -10.66
CA THR A 21 3.03 1.36 -10.19
C THR A 21 3.13 1.01 -8.72
N ALA A 22 2.14 1.37 -7.89
CA ALA A 22 2.09 0.99 -6.48
C ALA A 22 2.01 -0.54 -6.30
N GLN A 23 1.49 -1.27 -7.30
CA GLN A 23 1.44 -2.74 -7.29
C GLN A 23 2.84 -3.34 -7.15
N GLU A 24 3.82 -2.81 -7.89
CA GLU A 24 5.19 -3.30 -7.85
C GLU A 24 5.82 -3.03 -6.48
N PHE A 25 5.61 -1.85 -5.92
CA PHE A 25 6.11 -1.47 -4.61
C PHE A 25 5.54 -2.34 -3.49
N LEU A 26 4.20 -2.53 -3.46
CA LEU A 26 3.51 -3.35 -2.47
C LEU A 26 3.90 -4.83 -2.60
N SER A 27 4.10 -5.32 -3.82
CA SER A 27 4.56 -6.69 -4.08
C SER A 27 6.01 -6.89 -3.61
N LYS A 28 6.92 -5.94 -3.87
CA LYS A 28 8.30 -5.95 -3.36
C LYS A 28 8.37 -6.04 -1.83
N LYS A 29 7.48 -5.32 -1.14
CA LYS A 29 7.37 -5.32 0.33
C LYS A 29 6.58 -6.53 0.87
N ASN A 30 6.12 -7.46 0.01
CA ASN A 30 5.28 -8.61 0.39
C ASN A 30 3.95 -8.22 1.08
N ILE A 31 3.46 -6.99 0.86
CA ILE A 31 2.22 -6.48 1.47
C ILE A 31 1.00 -7.02 0.74
N VAL A 32 1.05 -7.07 -0.60
CA VAL A 32 0.04 -7.70 -1.44
C VAL A 32 0.60 -9.01 -1.98
N CYS A 33 -0.07 -10.12 -1.68
CA CYS A 33 0.29 -11.43 -2.17
C CYS A 33 -0.88 -11.98 -2.99
N VAL A 34 -0.79 -11.89 -4.31
CA VAL A 34 -1.79 -12.48 -5.23
C VAL A 34 -1.51 -13.97 -5.46
N MET A 35 -0.66 -14.58 -4.63
CA MET A 35 -0.03 -15.86 -4.94
C MET A 35 -0.88 -17.09 -4.55
N CYS A 36 -2.04 -16.89 -3.90
CA CYS A 36 -2.82 -18.00 -3.33
C CYS A 36 -4.34 -17.78 -3.43
N GLY A 37 -4.89 -17.72 -4.65
CA GLY A 37 -6.31 -18.00 -4.92
C GLY A 37 -7.39 -17.02 -4.39
N GLU A 38 -7.10 -16.23 -3.36
CA GLU A 38 -8.00 -15.23 -2.78
C GLU A 38 -7.23 -13.91 -2.64
N PRO A 39 -7.61 -12.85 -3.38
CA PRO A 39 -6.96 -11.55 -3.24
C PRO A 39 -7.32 -10.96 -1.88
N VAL A 40 -6.32 -10.73 -1.03
CA VAL A 40 -6.55 -9.97 0.20
C VAL A 40 -6.71 -8.50 -0.21
N TRP A 41 -7.95 -8.04 -0.23
CA TRP A 41 -8.32 -6.65 -0.45
C TRP A 41 -8.80 -6.03 0.85
N GLY A 42 -8.23 -4.89 1.21
CA GLY A 42 -8.51 -4.16 2.44
C GLY A 42 -7.76 -2.84 2.46
N SER A 43 -7.79 -2.16 3.61
CA SER A 43 -6.99 -0.95 3.80
C SER A 43 -5.50 -1.28 3.87
N LEU A 44 -4.64 -0.36 3.43
CA LEU A 44 -3.18 -0.57 3.48
C LEU A 44 -2.72 -0.91 4.92
N LYS A 45 -3.32 -0.22 5.90
CA LYS A 45 -3.09 -0.44 7.32
C LYS A 45 -3.44 -1.88 7.72
N GLU A 46 -4.61 -2.39 7.36
CA GLU A 46 -5.01 -3.75 7.73
C GLU A 46 -4.06 -4.80 7.15
N LEU A 47 -3.71 -4.69 5.87
CA LEU A 47 -2.74 -5.61 5.25
C LEU A 47 -1.38 -5.59 5.96
N MET A 48 -0.95 -4.41 6.37
CA MET A 48 0.31 -4.24 7.09
C MET A 48 0.21 -4.75 8.54
N GLN A 49 -0.90 -4.50 9.23
CA GLN A 49 -1.12 -5.01 10.58
C GLN A 49 -1.22 -6.53 10.63
N ASP A 50 -1.85 -7.15 9.62
CA ASP A 50 -1.92 -8.61 9.47
C ASP A 50 -0.53 -9.24 9.31
N LYS A 51 0.40 -8.49 8.73
CA LYS A 51 1.82 -8.83 8.56
C LYS A 51 2.68 -8.48 9.77
N ASP A 52 2.10 -8.07 10.89
CA ASP A 52 2.79 -7.66 12.11
C ASP A 52 3.65 -6.38 11.94
N PHE A 53 3.36 -5.54 10.95
CA PHE A 53 4.01 -4.23 10.84
C PHE A 53 3.51 -3.29 11.94
N SER A 54 4.44 -2.57 12.56
CA SER A 54 4.13 -1.52 13.53
C SER A 54 3.64 -0.23 12.86
N ASP A 55 2.88 0.61 13.57
CA ASP A 55 2.40 1.89 13.03
C ASP A 55 3.51 2.80 12.48
N ASP A 56 4.73 2.73 13.04
CA ASP A 56 5.90 3.50 12.57
C ASP A 56 6.42 3.00 11.21
N GLU A 57 6.50 1.69 11.04
CA GLU A 57 6.83 1.04 9.76
C GLU A 57 5.76 1.37 8.70
N ILE A 58 4.48 1.34 9.09
CA ILE A 58 3.36 1.70 8.22
C ILE A 58 3.51 3.14 7.72
N ASP A 59 3.81 4.10 8.61
CA ASP A 59 4.00 5.50 8.23
C ASP A 59 5.20 5.68 7.29
N THR A 60 6.29 4.97 7.56
CA THR A 60 7.49 4.95 6.70
C THR A 60 7.18 4.40 5.32
N ILE A 61 6.50 3.24 5.24
CA ILE A 61 6.14 2.62 3.96
C ILE A 61 5.16 3.51 3.18
N ILE A 62 4.21 4.15 3.86
CA ILE A 62 3.28 5.10 3.24
C ILE A 62 4.04 6.30 2.66
N LYS A 63 5.02 6.84 3.39
CA LYS A 63 5.87 7.92 2.88
C LYS A 63 6.67 7.49 1.67
N GLU A 64 7.36 6.35 1.75
CA GLU A 64 8.11 5.79 0.62
C GLU A 64 7.21 5.56 -0.59
N LEU A 65 6.01 5.01 -0.39
CA LEU A 65 5.03 4.78 -1.46
C LEU A 65 4.58 6.11 -2.09
N ASN A 66 4.30 7.12 -1.27
CA ASN A 66 3.94 8.46 -1.74
C ASN A 66 5.05 9.16 -2.50
N GLU A 67 6.31 8.94 -2.13
CA GLU A 67 7.47 9.44 -2.88
C GLU A 67 7.65 8.67 -4.19
N PHE A 68 7.52 7.34 -4.17
CA PHE A 68 7.65 6.47 -5.34
C PHE A 68 6.62 6.79 -6.44
N ILE A 69 5.37 7.11 -6.09
CA ILE A 69 4.33 7.48 -7.07
C ILE A 69 4.43 8.94 -7.56
N LYS A 70 5.22 9.78 -6.88
CA LYS A 70 5.37 11.20 -7.20
C LYS A 70 6.49 11.45 -8.23
N GLU A 71 7.31 10.44 -8.48
CA GLU A 71 8.34 10.39 -9.52
C GLU A 71 7.77 9.86 -10.84
#